data_AF-A0A813JLH9-F1
#
_entry.id   AF-A0A813JLH9-F1
#
_cell.length_a   1.000
_cell.length_b   1.000
_cell.length_c   1.000
_cell.angle_alpha   90.00
_cell.angle_beta   90.00
_cell.angle_gamma   90.00
#
_symmetry.space_group_name_H-M   'P 1'
#
loop_
_entity.id
_entity.type
_entity.pdbx_description
1 polymer ?
#
loop_
_entity_poly.entity_id
_entity_poly.type
_entity_poly.pdbx_seq_one_letter_code
_entity_poly.pdbx_strand_id
1 'polypeptide(L)'
;MLTLLIVSLLFSTGYAEQLLAKQPNGFTNRVGIINPVTMTIDDLSAWAAGGGSSGFLEAELMQHNGVTEPSVFRVQSKAGETERETERERERERKNAVQTQLQKMSSTSCAFRSRANETTITYNARFSHSWGNLLSEYWEPVGLAALSGKEFSAGGGIGGDTWMSYLPKHEPARSELKDPDAVKQACLSCNGTRYTHGCAGAWTHVRSLIQDSTQHALDEFEAKHKMERVTSGSANGKEVLFHMRLEFLHQQVQWPGLSFFKDKIPHDATKITILHMAYLDEQVKSVPGHIHQRYPPAIQVAITELLGGYKDMLQPLCGGCGVETSTNSQYHDFASIARHKGPLFVMGSSFGMWAALANVHGPVYMSSNFGGGQKPPVEGGKGAGFFWDDGKMLPNQNVSNFKQMSANEVLRWARAN
;
A
#
# COMPACT_ATOMS: atom_id res chain seq x y z
N MET A 1 -18.26 -47.91 -4.76
CA MET A 1 -19.51 -48.70 -4.81
C MET A 1 -20.58 -47.81 -5.39
N LEU A 2 -21.10 -48.17 -6.57
CA LEU A 2 -22.14 -47.45 -7.29
C LEU A 2 -23.48 -47.72 -6.60
N THR A 3 -24.03 -46.76 -5.87
CA THR A 3 -25.34 -46.89 -5.22
C THR A 3 -26.41 -46.47 -6.22
N LEU A 4 -27.10 -47.45 -6.81
CA LEU A 4 -28.27 -47.23 -7.65
C LEU A 4 -29.48 -46.97 -6.72
N LEU A 5 -29.94 -45.73 -6.64
CA LEU A 5 -31.15 -45.38 -5.90
C LEU A 5 -32.34 -45.43 -6.86
N ILE A 6 -33.19 -46.45 -6.76
CA ILE A 6 -34.47 -46.52 -7.48
C ILE A 6 -35.54 -45.94 -6.56
N VAL A 7 -36.07 -44.77 -6.92
CA VAL A 7 -37.21 -44.15 -6.23
C VAL A 7 -38.42 -44.23 -7.16
N SER A 8 -39.41 -45.04 -6.79
CA SER A 8 -40.73 -45.02 -7.43
C SER A 8 -41.63 -44.02 -6.70
N LEU A 9 -42.03 -42.94 -7.38
CA LEU A 9 -42.99 -41.97 -6.88
C LEU A 9 -44.10 -41.73 -7.90
N LEU A 10 -45.35 -41.82 -7.43
CA LEU A 10 -46.56 -41.41 -8.14
C LEU A 10 -46.66 -39.88 -8.06
N PHE A 11 -46.78 -39.22 -9.21
CA PHE A 11 -46.82 -37.75 -9.28
C PHE A 11 -48.26 -37.21 -9.28
N SER A 12 -48.53 -36.24 -8.40
CA SER A 12 -49.51 -35.19 -8.64
C SER A 12 -48.77 -33.89 -8.98
N THR A 13 -49.37 -33.07 -9.85
CA THR A 13 -48.74 -31.97 -10.61
C THR A 13 -48.21 -30.79 -9.79
N GLY A 14 -48.35 -30.78 -8.46
CA GLY A 14 -48.04 -29.62 -7.62
C GLY A 14 -46.68 -29.62 -6.90
N TYR A 15 -45.91 -30.72 -6.89
CA TYR A 15 -44.69 -30.84 -6.06
C TYR A 15 -43.35 -30.76 -6.82
N ALA A 16 -43.37 -30.71 -8.16
CA ALA A 16 -42.14 -30.69 -8.98
C ALA A 16 -41.40 -29.34 -8.92
N GLU A 17 -42.12 -28.22 -8.75
CA GLU A 17 -41.51 -26.89 -8.70
C GLU A 17 -40.68 -26.64 -7.42
N GLN A 18 -41.03 -27.27 -6.29
CA GLN A 18 -40.36 -27.00 -5.01
C GLN A 18 -39.02 -27.71 -4.82
N LEU A 19 -38.75 -28.81 -5.54
CA LEU A 19 -37.50 -29.56 -5.42
C LEU A 19 -36.38 -29.03 -6.33
N LEU A 20 -36.72 -28.30 -7.39
CA LEU A 20 -35.74 -27.79 -8.37
C LEU A 20 -35.09 -26.45 -7.97
N ALA A 21 -35.71 -25.68 -7.06
CA ALA A 21 -35.18 -24.39 -6.61
C ALA A 21 -34.02 -24.47 -5.60
N LYS A 22 -33.54 -25.67 -5.23
CA LYS A 22 -32.55 -25.85 -4.14
C LYS A 22 -31.29 -26.66 -4.48
N GLN A 23 -30.92 -26.80 -5.75
CA GLN A 23 -29.69 -27.51 -6.13
C GLN A 23 -28.55 -26.56 -6.54
N PRO A 24 -27.31 -26.74 -6.04
CA PRO A 24 -26.16 -25.94 -6.48
C PRO A 24 -25.73 -26.33 -7.92
N ASN A 25 -25.27 -25.33 -8.67
CA ASN A 25 -24.75 -25.48 -10.03
C ASN A 25 -23.63 -26.55 -10.10
N GLY A 26 -23.82 -27.61 -10.91
CA GLY A 26 -22.71 -28.51 -11.27
C GLY A 26 -22.95 -30.03 -11.27
N PHE A 27 -24.19 -30.53 -11.27
CA PHE A 27 -24.44 -31.98 -11.37
C PHE A 27 -24.82 -32.43 -12.80
N THR A 28 -24.11 -33.42 -13.33
CA THR A 28 -24.48 -34.21 -14.52
C THR A 28 -25.00 -35.58 -14.07
N ASN A 29 -26.32 -35.71 -13.86
CA ASN A 29 -26.94 -37.02 -13.63
C ASN A 29 -27.78 -37.45 -14.84
N ARG A 30 -27.66 -38.72 -15.22
CA ARG A 30 -28.60 -39.39 -16.15
C ARG A 30 -29.88 -39.71 -15.39
N VAL A 31 -31.00 -39.13 -15.80
CA VAL A 31 -32.32 -39.43 -15.25
C VAL A 31 -33.01 -40.43 -16.19
N GLY A 32 -33.22 -41.66 -15.72
CA GLY A 32 -34.05 -42.64 -16.43
C GLY A 32 -35.52 -42.45 -16.09
N ILE A 33 -36.33 -42.05 -17.07
CA ILE A 33 -37.79 -41.94 -16.92
C ILE A 33 -38.42 -43.30 -17.24
N ILE A 34 -38.96 -43.98 -16.22
CA ILE A 34 -39.62 -45.29 -16.36
C ILE A 34 -41.14 -45.09 -16.25
N ASN A 35 -41.74 -44.41 -17.22
CA ASN A 35 -43.15 -44.57 -17.64
C ASN A 35 -43.47 -43.62 -18.81
N PRO A 36 -44.44 -43.95 -19.70
CA PRO A 36 -44.71 -43.16 -20.89
C PRO A 36 -45.55 -41.94 -20.52
N VAL A 37 -44.91 -40.91 -19.98
CA VAL A 37 -45.47 -39.56 -20.04
C VAL A 37 -44.96 -38.95 -21.33
N THR A 38 -45.87 -38.64 -22.24
CA THR A 38 -45.56 -37.91 -23.46
C THR A 38 -45.18 -36.48 -23.06
N MET A 39 -43.88 -36.19 -22.89
CA MET A 39 -43.41 -34.81 -22.81
C MET A 39 -43.59 -34.17 -24.18
N THR A 40 -44.28 -33.04 -24.21
CA THR A 40 -44.38 -32.21 -25.41
C THR A 40 -43.13 -31.33 -25.53
N ILE A 41 -42.88 -30.80 -26.74
CA ILE A 41 -41.81 -29.84 -26.97
C ILE A 41 -41.98 -28.58 -26.09
N ASP A 42 -43.22 -28.24 -25.75
CA ASP A 42 -43.56 -27.10 -24.90
C ASP A 42 -43.14 -27.34 -23.44
N ASP A 43 -43.28 -28.57 -22.93
CA ASP A 43 -42.81 -28.96 -21.57
C ASP A 43 -41.28 -28.86 -21.46
N LEU A 44 -40.57 -29.27 -22.51
CA LEU A 44 -39.11 -29.19 -22.60
C LEU A 44 -38.63 -27.73 -22.69
N SER A 45 -39.39 -26.89 -23.40
CA SER A 45 -39.12 -25.45 -23.53
C SER A 45 -39.36 -24.70 -22.21
N ALA A 46 -40.40 -25.07 -21.45
CA ALA A 46 -40.69 -24.51 -20.14
C ALA A 46 -39.60 -24.86 -19.10
N TRP A 47 -39.09 -26.10 -19.13
CA TRP A 47 -37.96 -26.52 -18.29
C TRP A 47 -36.69 -25.71 -18.61
N ALA A 48 -36.37 -25.53 -19.89
CA ALA A 48 -35.19 -24.76 -20.33
C ALA A 48 -35.28 -23.26 -20.00
N ALA A 49 -36.49 -22.70 -19.90
CA ALA A 49 -36.70 -21.29 -19.56
C ALA A 49 -36.64 -20.99 -18.05
N GLY A 50 -36.90 -21.99 -17.19
CA GLY A 50 -37.00 -21.80 -15.73
C GLY A 50 -35.69 -21.98 -14.95
N GLY A 51 -34.70 -22.71 -15.49
CA GLY A 51 -33.42 -22.96 -14.84
C GLY A 51 -32.29 -22.25 -15.58
N GLY A 52 -31.77 -21.14 -15.04
CA GLY A 52 -30.66 -20.38 -15.62
C GLY A 52 -29.30 -21.11 -15.63
N SER A 53 -29.27 -22.44 -15.71
CA SER A 53 -28.05 -23.23 -15.83
C SER A 53 -27.99 -23.96 -17.17
N SER A 54 -26.84 -23.88 -17.83
CA SER A 54 -26.55 -24.63 -19.05
C SER A 54 -26.38 -26.12 -18.72
N GLY A 55 -27.45 -26.91 -18.87
CA GLY A 55 -27.41 -28.37 -18.74
C GLY A 55 -27.45 -29.09 -20.08
N PHE A 56 -26.78 -30.24 -20.19
CA PHE A 56 -26.92 -31.17 -21.32
C PHE A 56 -27.97 -32.22 -20.97
N LEU A 57 -28.92 -32.46 -21.85
CA LEU A 57 -29.92 -33.52 -21.71
C LEU A 57 -29.67 -34.57 -22.81
N GLU A 58 -29.14 -35.73 -22.43
CA GLU A 58 -29.17 -36.94 -23.26
C GLU A 58 -30.49 -37.66 -22.97
N ALA A 59 -31.40 -37.68 -23.95
CA ALA A 59 -32.62 -38.49 -23.88
C ALA A 59 -32.52 -39.59 -24.93
N GLU A 60 -32.68 -40.85 -24.49
CA GLU A 60 -32.70 -42.02 -25.36
C GLU A 60 -34.18 -42.39 -25.61
N LEU A 61 -34.66 -42.20 -26.84
CA LEU A 61 -36.04 -42.49 -27.20
C LEU A 61 -36.15 -43.98 -27.58
N MET A 62 -36.63 -44.83 -26.66
CA MET A 62 -36.92 -46.23 -27.00
C MET A 62 -38.32 -46.35 -27.60
N GLN A 63 -38.41 -46.56 -28.91
CA GLN A 63 -39.65 -47.04 -29.54
C GLN A 63 -39.77 -48.55 -29.37
N HIS A 64 -40.90 -49.00 -28.84
CA HIS A 64 -41.25 -50.41 -28.82
C HIS A 64 -41.49 -50.88 -30.26
N ASN A 65 -40.57 -51.72 -30.77
CA ASN A 65 -40.54 -52.42 -32.06
C ASN A 65 -39.77 -51.73 -33.20
N GLY A 66 -38.44 -51.80 -33.13
CA GLY A 66 -37.55 -51.60 -34.28
C GLY A 66 -36.35 -50.72 -33.96
N VAL A 67 -35.15 -51.29 -34.03
CA VAL A 67 -33.87 -50.59 -33.74
C VAL A 67 -33.62 -49.48 -34.77
N THR A 68 -33.54 -48.24 -34.31
CA THR A 68 -32.94 -47.12 -35.05
C THR A 68 -31.97 -46.36 -34.15
N GLU A 69 -30.89 -45.84 -34.73
CA GLU A 69 -29.74 -45.21 -34.06
C GLU A 69 -30.12 -44.07 -33.09
N PRO A 70 -29.40 -43.92 -31.95
CA PRO A 70 -29.64 -42.86 -31.00
C PRO A 70 -29.38 -41.49 -31.62
N SER A 71 -30.43 -40.67 -31.70
CA SER A 71 -30.34 -39.28 -32.18
C SER A 71 -30.06 -38.36 -30.99
N VAL A 72 -28.85 -37.81 -30.93
CA VAL A 72 -28.46 -36.83 -29.90
C VAL A 72 -28.96 -35.44 -30.31
N PHE A 73 -29.95 -34.91 -29.61
CA PHE A 73 -30.43 -33.53 -29.81
C PHE A 73 -29.65 -32.57 -28.89
N ARG A 74 -28.91 -31.64 -29.49
CA ARG A 74 -28.15 -30.63 -28.76
C ARG A 74 -28.95 -29.33 -28.71
N VAL A 75 -29.58 -29.03 -27.58
CA VAL A 75 -30.26 -27.75 -27.36
C VAL A 75 -29.27 -26.79 -26.69
N GLN A 76 -28.67 -25.88 -27.46
CA GLN A 76 -27.94 -24.75 -26.89
C GLN A 76 -28.94 -23.67 -26.50
N SER A 77 -29.05 -23.36 -25.20
CA SER A 77 -29.89 -22.27 -24.73
C SER A 77 -29.30 -20.92 -25.19
N LYS A 78 -30.04 -20.13 -25.96
CA LYS A 78 -29.63 -18.77 -26.34
C LYS A 78 -29.46 -17.82 -25.15
N ALA A 79 -30.06 -18.14 -23.99
CA ALA A 79 -29.99 -17.32 -22.78
C ALA A 79 -28.53 -17.09 -22.30
N GLY A 80 -27.67 -18.10 -22.41
CA GLY A 80 -26.26 -17.98 -22.03
C GLY A 80 -25.41 -17.15 -23.00
N GLU A 81 -25.84 -16.96 -24.25
CA GLU A 81 -25.16 -16.06 -25.20
C GLU A 81 -25.49 -14.60 -24.90
N THR A 82 -26.75 -14.30 -24.61
CA THR A 82 -27.20 -12.93 -24.28
C THR A 82 -26.56 -12.41 -23.00
N GLU A 83 -26.41 -13.26 -21.98
CA GLU A 83 -25.77 -12.88 -20.72
C GLU A 83 -24.26 -12.62 -20.89
N ARG A 84 -23.56 -13.46 -21.67
CA ARG A 84 -22.14 -13.23 -22.02
C ARG A 84 -21.93 -11.98 -22.86
N GLU A 85 -22.86 -11.67 -23.76
CA GLU A 85 -22.81 -10.47 -24.59
C GLU A 85 -23.03 -9.21 -23.74
N THR A 86 -24.00 -9.25 -22.81
CA THR A 86 -24.25 -8.17 -21.85
C THR A 86 -23.05 -7.93 -20.93
N GLU A 87 -22.40 -8.99 -20.43
CA GLU A 87 -21.18 -8.89 -19.61
C GLU A 87 -20.04 -8.22 -20.40
N ARG A 88 -19.84 -8.63 -21.67
CA ARG A 88 -18.83 -8.04 -22.56
C ARG A 88 -19.11 -6.57 -22.87
N GLU A 89 -20.37 -6.21 -23.07
CA GLU A 89 -20.76 -4.82 -23.32
C GLU A 89 -20.53 -3.94 -22.10
N ARG A 90 -20.90 -4.40 -20.90
CA ARG A 90 -20.57 -3.72 -19.63
C ARG A 90 -19.06 -3.56 -19.42
N GLU A 91 -18.29 -4.59 -19.74
CA GLU A 91 -16.83 -4.52 -19.66
C GLU A 91 -16.27 -3.50 -20.67
N ARG A 92 -16.83 -3.44 -21.88
CA ARG A 92 -16.45 -2.45 -22.92
C ARG A 92 -16.81 -1.02 -22.50
N GLU A 93 -18.00 -0.80 -21.97
CA GLU A 93 -18.42 0.49 -21.42
C GLU A 93 -17.54 0.92 -20.26
N ARG A 94 -17.21 0.01 -19.34
CA ARG A 94 -16.29 0.27 -18.23
C ARG A 94 -14.90 0.66 -18.74
N LYS A 95 -14.35 -0.07 -19.73
CA LYS A 95 -13.06 0.26 -20.37
C LYS A 95 -13.11 1.63 -21.07
N ASN A 96 -14.18 1.92 -21.80
CA ASN A 96 -14.35 3.21 -22.47
C ASN A 96 -14.50 4.36 -21.46
N ALA A 97 -15.24 4.18 -20.37
CA ALA A 97 -15.38 5.18 -19.31
C ALA A 97 -14.03 5.48 -18.65
N VAL A 98 -13.23 4.44 -18.37
CA VAL A 98 -11.86 4.59 -17.86
C VAL A 98 -10.98 5.33 -18.88
N GLN A 99 -11.05 4.97 -20.17
CA GLN A 99 -10.30 5.63 -21.24
C GLN A 99 -10.66 7.12 -21.37
N THR A 100 -11.96 7.45 -21.38
CA THR A 100 -12.44 8.83 -21.41
C THR A 100 -12.05 9.59 -20.13
N GLN A 101 -12.04 8.93 -18.97
CA GLN A 101 -11.59 9.54 -17.73
C GLN A 101 -10.08 9.79 -17.76
N LEU A 102 -9.27 8.85 -18.25
CA LEU A 102 -7.82 9.03 -18.46
C LEU A 102 -7.52 10.15 -19.48
N GLN A 103 -8.33 10.29 -20.52
CA GLN A 103 -8.25 11.42 -21.45
C GLN A 103 -8.65 12.74 -20.77
N LYS A 104 -9.68 12.75 -19.90
CA LYS A 104 -9.97 13.94 -19.08
C LYS A 104 -8.86 14.23 -18.08
N MET A 105 -8.13 13.21 -17.63
CA MET A 105 -6.94 13.35 -16.78
C MET A 105 -5.74 13.99 -17.46
N SER A 106 -5.62 13.93 -18.79
CA SER A 106 -4.64 14.76 -19.50
C SER A 106 -4.93 16.26 -19.34
N SER A 107 -6.15 16.63 -18.93
CA SER A 107 -6.59 18.01 -18.68
C SER A 107 -6.81 18.37 -17.20
N THR A 108 -6.78 17.41 -16.27
CA THR A 108 -7.07 17.66 -14.84
C THR A 108 -5.80 17.71 -13.99
N SER A 109 -5.78 18.68 -13.08
CA SER A 109 -4.70 19.13 -12.18
C SER A 109 -4.26 18.12 -11.10
N CYS A 110 -4.12 16.85 -11.46
CA CYS A 110 -3.81 15.76 -10.55
C CYS A 110 -2.38 15.81 -9.99
N ALA A 111 -1.49 16.52 -10.67
CA ALA A 111 -0.06 16.36 -10.49
C ALA A 111 0.54 17.70 -10.01
N PHE A 112 1.11 17.70 -8.80
CA PHE A 112 1.70 18.91 -8.24
C PHE A 112 2.99 19.22 -8.99
N ARG A 113 3.04 20.39 -9.64
CA ARG A 113 4.23 20.88 -10.41
C ARG A 113 4.68 19.95 -11.54
N SER A 114 3.84 19.03 -11.97
CA SER A 114 4.11 18.16 -13.11
C SER A 114 3.11 18.41 -14.23
N ARG A 115 3.51 18.03 -15.44
CA ARG A 115 2.71 18.15 -16.66
C ARG A 115 2.57 16.77 -17.26
N ALA A 116 1.38 16.38 -17.66
CA ALA A 116 1.16 15.15 -18.40
C ALA A 116 0.88 15.48 -19.87
N ASN A 117 1.45 14.71 -20.78
CA ASN A 117 1.00 14.62 -22.17
C ASN A 117 0.49 13.18 -22.44
N GLU A 118 0.30 12.80 -23.70
CA GLU A 118 -0.23 11.48 -24.06
C GLU A 118 0.65 10.32 -23.61
N THR A 119 1.97 10.47 -23.62
CA THR A 119 2.94 9.38 -23.39
C THR A 119 3.78 9.55 -22.14
N THR A 120 3.87 10.76 -21.59
CA THR A 120 4.89 11.14 -20.61
C THR A 120 4.30 12.03 -19.51
N ILE A 121 4.78 11.83 -18.27
CA ILE A 121 4.63 12.77 -17.17
C ILE A 121 5.97 13.46 -16.92
N THR A 122 5.97 14.78 -17.03
CA THR A 122 7.15 15.62 -16.84
C THR A 122 7.12 16.32 -15.48
N TYR A 123 8.22 16.24 -14.74
CA TYR A 123 8.44 16.98 -13.49
C TYR A 123 9.57 18.00 -13.68
N ASN A 124 9.33 19.25 -13.27
CA ASN A 124 10.38 20.27 -13.25
C ASN A 124 10.99 20.32 -11.85
N ALA A 125 12.11 19.62 -11.66
CA ALA A 125 12.76 19.49 -10.39
C ALA A 125 13.29 20.84 -9.87
N ARG A 126 13.25 20.98 -8.55
CA ARG A 126 13.93 22.05 -7.82
C ARG A 126 14.80 21.47 -6.73
N PHE A 127 15.78 22.25 -6.29
CA PHE A 127 16.54 21.93 -5.10
C PHE A 127 15.80 22.40 -3.84
N SER A 128 15.85 21.59 -2.78
CA SER A 128 15.44 21.98 -1.43
C SER A 128 16.18 21.12 -0.41
N HIS A 129 16.67 21.74 0.66
CA HIS A 129 17.19 21.02 1.81
C HIS A 129 16.11 20.24 2.56
N SER A 130 14.83 20.55 2.35
CA SER A 130 13.69 19.80 2.90
C SER A 130 13.46 18.51 2.11
N TRP A 131 14.37 17.54 2.27
CA TRP A 131 14.35 16.27 1.52
C TRP A 131 13.00 15.58 1.59
N GLY A 132 12.36 15.59 2.76
CA GLY A 132 11.01 15.05 2.92
C GLY A 132 10.00 15.66 1.93
N ASN A 133 10.00 16.98 1.78
CA ASN A 133 9.08 17.66 0.84
C ASN A 133 9.53 17.48 -0.61
N LEU A 134 10.84 17.51 -0.86
CA LEU A 134 11.39 17.35 -2.21
C LEU A 134 11.11 15.96 -2.78
N LEU A 135 11.30 14.91 -1.98
CA LEU A 135 11.00 13.54 -2.35
C LEU A 135 9.50 13.35 -2.60
N SER A 136 8.63 14.08 -1.90
CA SER A 136 7.20 14.07 -2.19
C SER A 136 6.87 14.64 -3.56
N GLU A 137 7.51 15.76 -3.94
CA GLU A 137 7.34 16.36 -5.27
C GLU A 137 7.93 15.47 -6.38
N TYR A 138 8.94 14.67 -6.07
CA TYR A 138 9.56 13.75 -7.03
C TYR A 138 8.77 12.44 -7.20
N TRP A 139 8.42 11.76 -6.11
CA TRP A 139 7.81 10.43 -6.16
C TRP A 139 6.35 10.45 -6.59
N GLU A 140 5.63 11.57 -6.41
CA GLU A 140 4.26 11.72 -6.92
C GLU A 140 4.19 11.56 -8.45
N PRO A 141 4.89 12.37 -9.28
CA PRO A 141 4.84 12.21 -10.73
C PRO A 141 5.46 10.89 -11.22
N VAL A 142 6.46 10.33 -10.53
CA VAL A 142 6.97 8.98 -10.85
C VAL A 142 5.88 7.93 -10.64
N GLY A 143 5.19 7.97 -9.51
CA GLY A 143 4.08 7.05 -9.21
C GLY A 143 2.93 7.20 -10.20
N LEU A 144 2.53 8.44 -10.52
CA LEU A 144 1.49 8.68 -11.52
C LEU A 144 1.90 8.17 -12.92
N ALA A 145 3.17 8.29 -13.30
CA ALA A 145 3.66 7.82 -14.59
C ALA A 145 3.56 6.29 -14.66
N ALA A 146 4.09 5.61 -13.66
CA ALA A 146 4.02 4.15 -13.55
C ALA A 146 2.58 3.65 -13.58
N LEU A 147 1.69 4.19 -12.74
CA LEU A 147 0.30 3.73 -12.64
C LEU A 147 -0.56 4.09 -13.86
N SER A 148 -0.18 5.12 -14.62
CA SER A 148 -0.86 5.45 -15.88
C SER A 148 -0.28 4.71 -17.10
N GLY A 149 0.81 3.94 -16.92
CA GLY A 149 1.54 3.29 -17.99
C GLY A 149 2.21 4.29 -18.94
N LYS A 150 2.65 5.43 -18.41
CA LYS A 150 3.36 6.49 -19.12
C LYS A 150 4.83 6.52 -18.72
N GLU A 151 5.65 7.12 -19.56
CA GLU A 151 7.04 7.43 -19.23
C GLU A 151 7.10 8.56 -18.18
N PHE A 152 8.14 8.56 -17.36
CA PHE A 152 8.47 9.69 -16.50
C PHE A 152 9.69 10.42 -17.03
N SER A 153 9.68 11.75 -16.95
CA SER A 153 10.83 12.59 -17.27
C SER A 153 10.98 13.74 -16.27
N ALA A 154 12.15 13.90 -15.68
CA ALA A 154 12.49 15.03 -14.83
C ALA A 154 13.44 16.00 -15.56
N GLY A 155 13.04 17.26 -15.66
CA GLY A 155 13.92 18.36 -16.05
C GLY A 155 14.62 18.98 -14.83
N GLY A 156 15.84 19.47 -14.99
CA GLY A 156 16.62 20.09 -13.91
C GLY A 156 17.43 19.10 -13.05
N GLY A 157 18.08 19.61 -12.00
CA GLY A 157 18.82 18.80 -11.03
C GLY A 157 18.00 18.61 -9.75
N ILE A 158 17.52 17.39 -9.50
CA ILE A 158 16.97 17.04 -8.19
C ILE A 158 18.14 17.02 -7.20
N GLY A 159 17.99 17.64 -6.05
CA GLY A 159 18.92 17.40 -4.94
C GLY A 159 20.29 18.07 -5.01
N GLY A 160 20.65 18.82 -6.05
CA GLY A 160 21.96 19.51 -6.09
C GLY A 160 23.12 18.52 -5.89
N ASP A 161 24.07 18.83 -5.01
CA ASP A 161 25.22 17.95 -4.67
C ASP A 161 24.86 16.88 -3.61
N THR A 162 23.64 16.36 -3.61
CA THR A 162 23.19 15.29 -2.69
C THR A 162 22.92 14.00 -3.44
N TRP A 163 22.71 12.90 -2.69
CA TRP A 163 22.36 11.59 -3.24
C TRP A 163 21.12 11.61 -4.14
N MET A 164 20.18 12.54 -3.92
CA MET A 164 18.97 12.63 -4.75
C MET A 164 19.26 13.05 -6.20
N SER A 165 20.46 13.58 -6.50
CA SER A 165 20.87 13.87 -7.88
C SER A 165 21.12 12.62 -8.73
N TYR A 166 21.25 11.47 -8.07
CA TYR A 166 21.39 10.14 -8.66
C TYR A 166 20.04 9.42 -8.77
N LEU A 167 18.94 10.06 -8.39
CA LEU A 167 17.61 9.52 -8.68
C LEU A 167 17.34 9.54 -10.20
N PRO A 168 16.59 8.56 -10.73
CA PRO A 168 16.27 8.50 -12.15
C PRO A 168 15.63 9.77 -12.67
N LYS A 169 16.22 10.34 -13.72
CA LYS A 169 15.62 11.45 -14.47
C LYS A 169 14.65 10.97 -15.53
N HIS A 170 14.72 9.70 -15.91
CA HIS A 170 13.84 9.07 -16.87
C HIS A 170 13.48 7.69 -16.35
N GLU A 171 12.20 7.35 -16.38
CA GLU A 171 11.72 5.97 -16.20
C GLU A 171 10.87 5.61 -17.42
N PRO A 172 11.07 4.41 -18.00
CA PRO A 172 10.24 3.94 -19.09
C PRO A 172 8.79 3.74 -18.62
N ALA A 173 7.86 3.68 -19.58
CA ALA A 173 6.49 3.29 -19.30
C ALA A 173 6.43 1.88 -18.71
N ARG A 174 5.70 1.73 -17.59
CA ARG A 174 5.56 0.46 -16.85
C ARG A 174 4.14 -0.07 -16.97
N SER A 175 3.86 -0.71 -18.11
CA SER A 175 2.52 -1.26 -18.39
C SER A 175 2.04 -2.27 -17.34
N GLU A 176 2.97 -2.96 -16.70
CA GLU A 176 2.73 -3.95 -15.64
C GLU A 176 2.26 -3.34 -14.32
N LEU A 177 2.50 -2.05 -14.09
CA LEU A 177 2.03 -1.31 -12.92
C LEU A 177 0.77 -0.49 -13.21
N LYS A 178 0.22 -0.56 -14.41
CA LYS A 178 -0.91 0.28 -14.81
C LYS A 178 -2.15 -0.04 -13.97
N ASP A 179 -2.61 0.96 -13.22
CA ASP A 179 -3.81 0.90 -12.39
C ASP A 179 -4.60 2.22 -12.51
N PRO A 180 -5.62 2.26 -13.38
CA PRO A 180 -6.44 3.45 -13.57
C PRO A 180 -7.25 3.87 -12.33
N ASP A 181 -7.61 2.91 -11.47
CA ASP A 181 -8.38 3.18 -10.26
C ASP A 181 -7.48 3.82 -9.18
N ALA A 182 -6.25 3.33 -9.03
CA ALA A 182 -5.24 3.96 -8.17
C ALA A 182 -4.88 5.38 -8.64
N VAL A 183 -4.76 5.57 -9.96
CA VAL A 183 -4.55 6.89 -10.57
C VAL A 183 -5.71 7.84 -10.22
N LYS A 184 -6.96 7.39 -10.35
CA LYS A 184 -8.14 8.17 -9.95
C LYS A 184 -8.11 8.54 -8.47
N GLN A 185 -7.80 7.59 -7.59
CA GLN A 185 -7.73 7.81 -6.15
C GLN A 185 -6.62 8.81 -5.76
N ALA A 186 -5.46 8.72 -6.39
CA ALA A 186 -4.36 9.66 -6.18
C ALA A 186 -4.80 11.10 -6.53
N CYS A 187 -5.48 11.29 -7.66
CA CYS A 187 -5.96 12.62 -8.06
C CYS A 187 -7.03 13.18 -7.12
N LEU A 188 -7.95 12.34 -6.66
CA LEU A 188 -8.97 12.76 -5.70
C LEU A 188 -8.34 13.17 -4.37
N SER A 189 -7.34 12.40 -3.91
CA SER A 189 -6.62 12.64 -2.66
C SER A 189 -5.70 13.87 -2.72
N CYS A 190 -5.25 14.25 -3.92
CA CYS A 190 -4.40 15.42 -4.11
C CYS A 190 -5.15 16.75 -4.20
N ASN A 191 -6.44 16.73 -4.52
CA ASN A 191 -7.20 17.95 -4.75
C ASN A 191 -7.27 18.83 -3.49
N GLY A 192 -6.76 20.06 -3.59
CA GLY A 192 -6.78 21.03 -2.48
C GLY A 192 -5.71 20.84 -1.40
N THR A 193 -4.81 19.87 -1.54
CA THR A 193 -3.71 19.70 -0.57
C THR A 193 -2.57 20.68 -0.84
N ARG A 194 -2.01 21.28 0.22
CA ARG A 194 -0.83 22.17 0.11
C ARG A 194 0.49 21.41 -0.08
N TYR A 195 0.50 20.11 0.23
CA TYR A 195 1.71 19.29 0.31
C TYR A 195 1.49 17.93 -0.33
N THR A 196 2.38 17.54 -1.24
CA THR A 196 2.34 16.29 -2.02
C THR A 196 2.41 15.03 -1.18
N HIS A 197 3.06 15.04 -0.01
CA HIS A 197 2.99 13.90 0.93
C HIS A 197 1.63 13.76 1.62
N GLY A 198 0.76 14.76 1.52
CA GLY A 198 -0.63 14.66 1.92
C GLY A 198 -1.45 13.80 0.96
N CYS A 199 -1.08 13.81 -0.33
CA CYS A 199 -1.67 12.98 -1.37
C CYS A 199 -1.34 11.51 -1.13
N ALA A 200 -2.19 10.77 -0.43
CA ALA A 200 -2.08 9.33 -0.43
C ALA A 200 -2.51 8.77 -1.79
N GLY A 201 -1.88 7.70 -2.28
CA GLY A 201 -2.28 7.04 -3.53
C GLY A 201 -1.10 6.65 -4.39
N ALA A 202 -0.62 7.55 -5.26
CA ALA A 202 0.33 7.14 -6.30
C ALA A 202 1.58 6.43 -5.76
N TRP A 203 2.19 6.96 -4.70
CA TRP A 203 3.41 6.40 -4.11
C TRP A 203 3.17 5.13 -3.27
N THR A 204 1.95 4.84 -2.80
CA THR A 204 1.67 3.61 -2.03
C THR A 204 1.70 2.36 -2.90
N HIS A 205 1.51 2.50 -4.22
CA HIS A 205 1.53 1.39 -5.18
C HIS A 205 2.89 1.19 -5.86
N VAL A 206 3.83 2.13 -5.71
CA VAL A 206 5.14 2.07 -6.38
C VAL A 206 6.30 1.92 -5.40
N ARG A 207 6.05 1.33 -4.23
CA ARG A 207 7.10 1.13 -3.21
C ARG A 207 8.33 0.41 -3.75
N SER A 208 8.16 -0.58 -4.62
CA SER A 208 9.28 -1.29 -5.26
C SER A 208 10.18 -0.35 -6.07
N LEU A 209 9.60 0.59 -6.82
CA LEU A 209 10.36 1.61 -7.55
C LEU A 209 11.10 2.55 -6.59
N ILE A 210 10.41 2.99 -5.53
CA ILE A 210 11.01 3.85 -4.51
C ILE A 210 12.23 3.17 -3.89
N GLN A 211 12.09 1.90 -3.52
CA GLN A 211 13.17 1.08 -2.96
C GLN A 211 14.34 0.97 -3.93
N ASP A 212 14.12 0.44 -5.13
CA ASP A 212 15.21 0.13 -6.05
C ASP A 212 15.99 1.38 -6.47
N SER A 213 15.27 2.43 -6.88
CA SER A 213 15.90 3.67 -7.32
C SER A 213 16.54 4.46 -6.17
N THR A 214 15.98 4.42 -4.95
CA THR A 214 16.61 5.05 -3.79
C THR A 214 17.87 4.28 -3.37
N GLN A 215 17.82 2.95 -3.31
CA GLN A 215 18.99 2.15 -2.94
C GLN A 215 20.13 2.36 -3.95
N HIS A 216 19.81 2.37 -5.24
CA HIS A 216 20.75 2.66 -6.31
C HIS A 216 21.34 4.08 -6.18
N ALA A 217 20.51 5.10 -5.99
CA ALA A 217 20.98 6.48 -5.84
C ALA A 217 21.91 6.67 -4.62
N LEU A 218 21.60 6.02 -3.50
CA LEU A 218 22.48 5.99 -2.32
C LEU A 218 23.82 5.30 -2.64
N ASP A 219 23.79 4.15 -3.34
CA ASP A 219 24.99 3.41 -3.74
C ASP A 219 25.89 4.21 -4.70
N GLU A 220 25.31 4.85 -5.71
CA GLU A 220 26.06 5.70 -6.63
C GLU A 220 26.66 6.92 -5.93
N PHE A 221 25.91 7.55 -5.02
CA PHE A 221 26.39 8.68 -4.24
C PHE A 221 27.61 8.29 -3.40
N GLU A 222 27.53 7.19 -2.65
CA GLU A 222 28.62 6.68 -1.83
C GLU A 222 29.85 6.32 -2.67
N ALA A 223 29.65 5.60 -3.77
CA ALA A 223 30.73 5.22 -4.68
C ALA A 223 31.42 6.45 -5.28
N LYS A 224 30.65 7.44 -5.76
CA LYS A 224 31.19 8.66 -6.37
C LYS A 224 31.99 9.49 -5.37
N HIS A 225 31.51 9.59 -4.13
CA HIS A 225 32.12 10.40 -3.08
C HIS A 225 33.12 9.61 -2.22
N LYS A 226 33.38 8.33 -2.55
CA LYS A 226 34.28 7.43 -1.83
C LYS A 226 33.92 7.32 -0.34
N MET A 227 32.62 7.31 -0.05
CA MET A 227 32.10 7.14 1.30
C MET A 227 31.98 5.65 1.64
N GLU A 228 32.16 5.31 2.91
CA GLU A 228 31.78 3.99 3.39
C GLU A 228 30.26 3.82 3.26
N ARG A 229 29.84 2.64 2.81
CA ARG A 229 28.42 2.31 2.68
C ARG A 229 27.74 2.42 4.04
N VAL A 230 26.74 3.29 4.16
CA VAL A 230 25.95 3.34 5.40
C VAL A 230 25.17 2.04 5.52
N THR A 231 25.44 1.30 6.59
CA THR A 231 24.68 0.13 6.99
C THR A 231 24.12 0.37 8.38
N SER A 232 22.88 -0.07 8.61
CA SER A 232 22.22 0.07 9.91
C SER A 232 21.58 -1.24 10.30
N GLY A 233 21.72 -1.59 11.58
CA GLY A 233 21.25 -2.85 12.12
C GLY A 233 22.27 -3.98 11.98
N SER A 234 22.17 -4.94 12.88
CA SER A 234 22.97 -6.16 12.86
C SER A 234 22.62 -7.06 11.67
N ALA A 235 23.56 -7.92 11.28
CA ALA A 235 23.34 -8.91 10.22
C ALA A 235 22.19 -9.90 10.54
N ASN A 236 21.88 -10.11 11.81
CA ASN A 236 20.79 -10.99 12.26
C ASN A 236 19.44 -10.28 12.43
N GLY A 237 19.34 -8.97 12.13
CA GLY A 237 18.08 -8.23 12.18
C GLY A 237 17.51 -8.00 13.60
N LYS A 238 18.31 -8.22 14.65
CA LYS A 238 17.91 -8.09 16.06
C LYS A 238 18.09 -6.69 16.65
N GLU A 239 18.58 -5.75 15.85
CA GLU A 239 18.63 -4.35 16.27
C GLU A 239 17.38 -3.64 15.76
N VAL A 240 16.83 -2.76 16.60
CA VAL A 240 15.64 -1.97 16.29
C VAL A 240 16.06 -0.52 16.09
N LEU A 241 15.52 0.12 15.06
CA LEU A 241 15.71 1.56 14.82
C LEU A 241 14.40 2.30 15.07
N PHE A 242 14.46 3.33 15.89
CA PHE A 242 13.35 4.24 16.13
C PHE A 242 13.73 5.66 15.70
N HIS A 243 13.20 6.12 14.57
CA HIS A 243 13.40 7.49 14.10
C HIS A 243 12.41 8.45 14.77
N MET A 244 12.96 9.36 15.59
CA MET A 244 12.24 10.41 16.30
C MET A 244 12.54 11.78 15.71
N ARG A 245 11.49 12.44 15.22
CA ARG A 245 11.59 13.82 14.73
C ARG A 245 11.44 14.81 15.87
N LEU A 246 12.49 15.59 16.11
CA LEU A 246 12.55 16.68 17.10
C LEU A 246 12.31 18.07 16.46
N GLU A 247 11.16 18.27 15.81
CA GLU A 247 10.79 19.55 15.20
C GLU A 247 9.43 20.01 15.71
N PHE A 248 9.44 21.05 16.56
CA PHE A 248 8.28 21.51 17.28
C PHE A 248 7.50 22.63 16.57
N LEU A 249 8.03 23.21 15.49
CA LEU A 249 7.44 24.33 14.75
C LEU A 249 6.44 23.89 13.67
N HIS A 250 6.46 22.62 13.29
CA HIS A 250 5.62 22.09 12.22
C HIS A 250 4.59 21.07 12.74
N GLN A 251 3.36 21.10 12.22
CA GLN A 251 2.21 20.36 12.74
C GLN A 251 2.25 18.82 12.59
N GLN A 252 3.26 18.24 11.95
CA GLN A 252 3.22 16.82 11.57
C GLN A 252 3.79 15.84 12.62
N VAL A 253 4.41 16.33 13.70
CA VAL A 253 4.91 15.44 14.75
C VAL A 253 3.75 14.88 15.57
N GLN A 254 3.73 13.59 15.79
CA GLN A 254 2.92 13.02 16.85
C GLN A 254 3.82 12.14 17.69
N TRP A 255 3.62 12.18 19.00
CA TRP A 255 4.46 11.48 19.96
C TRP A 255 3.86 10.10 20.22
N PRO A 256 4.58 9.02 19.90
CA PRO A 256 4.06 7.67 20.05
C PRO A 256 3.98 7.27 21.53
N GLY A 257 2.81 6.76 21.93
CA GLY A 257 2.68 6.03 23.18
C GLY A 257 3.39 4.68 23.13
N LEU A 258 3.49 4.03 24.28
CA LEU A 258 3.94 2.65 24.45
C LEU A 258 3.18 1.68 23.53
N SER A 259 1.87 1.87 23.27
CA SER A 259 1.10 1.02 22.36
C SER A 259 1.63 0.98 20.92
N PHE A 260 2.36 2.00 20.49
CA PHE A 260 3.00 2.00 19.17
C PHE A 260 4.12 0.95 19.09
N PHE A 261 4.81 0.67 20.19
CA PHE A 261 5.96 -0.24 20.24
C PHE A 261 5.61 -1.64 20.75
N LYS A 262 4.64 -1.70 21.67
CA LYS A 262 4.26 -2.92 22.37
C LYS A 262 3.91 -4.03 21.37
N ASP A 263 4.43 -5.23 21.63
CA ASP A 263 4.26 -6.44 20.83
C ASP A 263 4.89 -6.39 19.41
N LYS A 264 5.54 -5.28 19.04
CA LYS A 264 6.22 -5.10 17.74
C LYS A 264 7.75 -5.13 17.85
N ILE A 265 8.28 -4.89 19.04
CA ILE A 265 9.69 -5.06 19.36
C ILE A 265 9.94 -6.54 19.69
N PRO A 266 10.85 -7.23 18.97
CA PRO A 266 11.20 -8.61 19.29
C PRO A 266 11.78 -8.73 20.70
N HIS A 267 11.35 -9.75 21.45
CA HIS A 267 11.85 -9.99 22.80
C HIS A 267 13.35 -10.32 22.86
N ASP A 268 13.92 -10.82 21.76
CA ASP A 268 15.33 -11.12 21.60
C ASP A 268 16.11 -9.98 20.91
N ALA A 269 15.50 -8.79 20.79
CA ALA A 269 16.19 -7.62 20.27
C ALA A 269 17.40 -7.29 21.14
N THR A 270 18.57 -7.14 20.52
CA THR A 270 19.83 -6.93 21.23
C THR A 270 20.09 -5.46 21.55
N LYS A 271 19.44 -4.56 20.80
CA LYS A 271 19.66 -3.13 20.89
C LYS A 271 18.50 -2.35 20.25
N ILE A 272 18.18 -1.19 20.82
CA ILE A 272 17.30 -0.18 20.23
C ILE A 272 18.09 1.12 20.07
N THR A 273 18.12 1.68 18.86
CA THR A 273 18.69 3.00 18.60
C THR A 273 17.57 4.00 18.34
N ILE A 274 17.49 5.05 19.16
CA ILE A 274 16.64 6.21 18.92
C ILE A 274 17.41 7.20 18.05
N LEU A 275 17.12 7.20 16.75
CA LEU A 275 17.72 8.09 15.78
C LEU A 275 16.97 9.43 15.77
N HIS A 276 17.67 10.54 16.02
CA HIS A 276 17.04 11.85 16.10
C HIS A 276 17.90 12.95 15.47
N MET A 277 17.27 14.07 15.17
CA MET A 277 17.96 15.24 14.63
C MET A 277 18.85 15.92 15.69
N ALA A 278 19.90 16.59 15.24
CA ALA A 278 20.74 17.40 16.11
C ALA A 278 19.91 18.50 16.80
N TYR A 279 20.04 18.63 18.12
CA TYR A 279 19.31 19.63 18.90
C TYR A 279 20.19 20.39 19.89
N LEU A 280 21.33 19.82 20.27
CA LEU A 280 22.36 20.51 21.06
C LEU A 280 23.20 21.42 20.15
N ASP A 281 23.68 22.53 20.69
CA ASP A 281 24.47 23.51 19.92
C ASP A 281 25.73 22.88 19.31
N GLU A 282 26.39 21.98 20.04
CA GLU A 282 27.59 21.27 19.58
C GLU A 282 27.27 20.32 18.42
N GLN A 283 26.11 19.65 18.48
CA GLN A 283 25.64 18.76 17.42
C GLN A 283 25.26 19.55 16.17
N VAL A 284 24.53 20.66 16.32
CA VAL A 284 24.13 21.49 15.19
C VAL A 284 25.34 22.10 14.47
N LYS A 285 26.42 22.40 15.21
CA LYS A 285 27.68 22.88 14.62
C LYS A 285 28.43 21.79 13.85
N SER A 286 28.40 20.55 14.33
CA SER A 286 29.17 19.44 13.75
C SER A 286 28.43 18.72 12.60
N VAL A 287 27.12 18.92 12.50
CA VAL A 287 26.28 18.19 11.56
C VAL A 287 25.73 19.11 10.46
N PRO A 288 26.33 19.13 9.26
CA PRO A 288 25.90 20.01 8.18
C PRO A 288 24.53 19.62 7.61
N GLY A 289 23.78 20.61 7.12
CA GLY A 289 22.57 20.40 6.31
C GLY A 289 21.26 20.28 7.08
N HIS A 290 21.26 20.38 8.41
CA HIS A 290 20.00 20.45 9.17
C HIS A 290 19.31 21.81 8.98
N ILE A 291 18.02 21.76 8.65
CA ILE A 291 17.20 22.91 8.24
C ILE A 291 16.63 23.67 9.46
N HIS A 292 17.05 23.31 10.67
CA HIS A 292 16.30 23.59 11.89
C HIS A 292 17.00 24.58 12.82
N GLN A 293 16.19 25.24 13.63
CA GLN A 293 16.57 26.34 14.51
C GLN A 293 17.41 25.84 15.69
N ARG A 294 18.31 26.67 16.18
CA ARG A 294 18.94 26.44 17.49
C ARG A 294 17.86 26.56 18.57
N TYR A 295 17.69 25.51 19.36
CA TYR A 295 16.78 25.53 20.49
C TYR A 295 17.40 26.28 21.67
N PRO A 296 16.64 27.08 22.44
CA PRO A 296 17.13 27.63 23.69
C PRO A 296 17.58 26.52 24.66
N PRO A 297 18.56 26.76 25.56
CA PRO A 297 19.07 25.74 26.47
C PRO A 297 17.99 25.01 27.29
N ALA A 298 16.96 25.72 27.75
CA ALA A 298 15.85 25.11 28.48
C ALA A 298 15.07 24.07 27.65
N ILE A 299 14.92 24.31 26.34
CA ILE A 299 14.29 23.36 25.42
C ILE A 299 15.21 22.19 25.15
N GLN A 300 16.52 22.42 25.02
CA GLN A 300 17.50 21.34 24.88
C GLN A 300 17.45 20.37 26.07
N VAL A 301 17.40 20.88 27.30
CA VAL A 301 17.23 20.07 28.52
C VAL A 301 15.95 19.24 28.45
N ALA A 302 14.82 19.84 28.09
CA ALA A 302 13.54 19.13 27.96
C ALA A 302 13.58 18.03 26.88
N ILE A 303 14.26 18.25 25.75
CA ILE A 303 14.49 17.21 24.74
C ILE A 303 15.35 16.08 25.32
N THR A 304 16.42 16.39 26.04
CA THR A 304 17.28 15.39 26.68
C THR A 304 16.50 14.53 27.68
N GLU A 305 15.68 15.15 28.53
CA GLU A 305 14.79 14.47 29.47
C GLU A 305 13.79 13.56 28.74
N LEU A 306 13.18 14.06 27.66
CA LEU A 306 12.24 13.31 26.84
C LEU A 306 12.90 12.06 26.24
N LEU A 307 14.07 12.21 25.62
CA LEU A 307 14.83 11.10 25.05
C LEU A 307 15.21 10.09 26.13
N GLY A 308 15.67 10.55 27.31
CA GLY A 308 15.94 9.69 28.46
C GLY A 308 14.73 8.86 28.87
N GLY A 309 13.56 9.50 28.99
CA GLY A 309 12.33 8.79 29.35
C GLY A 309 11.84 7.79 28.30
N TYR A 310 12.07 8.03 27.00
CA TYR A 310 11.82 7.03 25.96
C TYR A 310 12.78 5.85 26.05
N LYS A 311 14.06 6.07 26.40
CA LYS A 311 15.00 4.96 26.65
C LYS A 311 14.48 4.06 27.77
N ASP A 312 14.09 4.66 28.89
CA ASP A 312 13.55 3.93 30.05
C ASP A 312 12.25 3.18 29.70
N MET A 313 11.41 3.78 28.83
CA MET A 313 10.15 3.18 28.39
C MET A 313 10.37 1.99 27.45
N LEU A 314 11.37 2.06 26.56
CA LEU A 314 11.63 1.06 25.54
C LEU A 314 12.46 -0.13 26.04
N GLN A 315 13.37 0.09 27.00
CA GLN A 315 14.28 -0.95 27.50
C GLN A 315 13.56 -2.22 28.02
N PRO A 316 12.46 -2.11 28.79
CA PRO A 316 11.73 -3.30 29.23
C PRO A 316 11.09 -4.09 28.09
N LEU A 317 10.76 -3.45 26.97
CA LEU A 317 10.08 -4.12 25.83
C LEU A 317 10.98 -5.14 25.12
N CYS A 318 12.30 -4.92 25.13
CA CYS A 318 13.30 -5.83 24.57
C CYS A 318 14.00 -6.70 25.62
N GLY A 319 13.37 -6.94 26.78
CA GLY A 319 13.95 -7.80 27.83
C GLY A 319 15.20 -7.20 28.49
N GLY A 320 15.34 -5.87 28.49
CA GLY A 320 16.48 -5.19 29.12
C GLY A 320 17.65 -4.90 28.19
N CYS A 321 17.46 -4.99 26.87
CA CYS A 321 18.50 -4.67 25.88
C CYS A 321 19.03 -3.23 26.00
N GLY A 322 20.18 -2.95 25.37
CA GLY A 322 20.73 -1.60 25.34
C GLY A 322 19.85 -0.65 24.51
N VAL A 323 19.43 0.47 25.10
CA VAL A 323 18.75 1.56 24.37
C VAL A 323 19.65 2.78 24.34
N GLU A 324 19.95 3.27 23.15
CA GLU A 324 20.83 4.43 22.93
C GLU A 324 20.15 5.47 22.04
N THR A 325 20.73 6.66 22.01
CA THR A 325 20.32 7.74 21.11
C THR A 325 21.45 8.02 20.12
N SER A 326 21.12 8.27 18.86
CA SER A 326 22.08 8.62 17.83
C SER A 326 21.59 9.83 17.03
N THR A 327 22.53 10.66 16.58
CA THR A 327 22.27 11.76 15.67
C THR A 327 23.42 11.89 14.68
N ASN A 328 23.11 12.06 13.39
CA ASN A 328 24.11 12.17 12.34
C ASN A 328 23.67 13.23 11.30
N SER A 329 24.41 13.29 10.19
CA SER A 329 24.04 14.10 9.04
C SER A 329 22.70 13.65 8.46
N GLN A 330 22.01 14.59 7.81
CA GLN A 330 20.76 14.30 7.10
C GLN A 330 20.89 13.11 6.14
N TYR A 331 22.05 12.99 5.47
CA TYR A 331 22.37 11.83 4.62
C TYR A 331 22.42 10.53 5.42
N HIS A 332 23.25 10.49 6.46
CA HIS A 332 23.50 9.27 7.22
C HIS A 332 22.23 8.79 7.93
N ASP A 333 21.41 9.70 8.44
CA ASP A 333 20.13 9.36 9.05
C ASP A 333 19.15 8.77 8.01
N PHE A 334 19.06 9.39 6.82
CA PHE A 334 18.20 8.88 5.74
C PHE A 334 18.65 7.48 5.29
N ALA A 335 19.94 7.31 5.01
CA ALA A 335 20.51 6.05 4.58
C ALA A 335 20.39 4.96 5.65
N SER A 336 20.56 5.32 6.94
CA SER A 336 20.37 4.40 8.06
C SER A 336 18.94 3.88 8.11
N ILE A 337 17.93 4.73 7.97
CA ILE A 337 16.52 4.33 7.93
C ILE A 337 16.24 3.46 6.70
N ALA A 338 16.67 3.90 5.51
CA ALA A 338 16.44 3.18 4.25
C ALA A 338 17.16 1.83 4.17
N ARG A 339 18.15 1.57 5.01
CA ARG A 339 18.94 0.32 4.99
C ARG A 339 18.90 -0.45 6.31
N HIS A 340 18.07 -0.02 7.24
CA HIS A 340 17.97 -0.70 8.53
C HIS A 340 17.46 -2.13 8.36
N LYS A 341 18.20 -3.10 8.91
CA LYS A 341 17.92 -4.53 8.71
C LYS A 341 16.83 -5.10 9.63
N GLY A 342 16.63 -4.53 10.81
CA GLY A 342 15.64 -5.00 11.78
C GLY A 342 14.34 -4.18 11.75
N PRO A 343 13.51 -4.31 12.80
CA PRO A 343 12.30 -3.51 12.95
C PRO A 343 12.58 -2.01 12.94
N LEU A 344 11.84 -1.28 12.12
CA LEU A 344 11.96 0.15 11.94
C LEU A 344 10.68 0.85 12.38
N PHE A 345 10.80 1.77 13.34
CA PHE A 345 9.72 2.63 13.81
C PHE A 345 9.99 4.06 13.36
N VAL A 346 9.02 4.71 12.71
CA VAL A 346 9.20 6.07 12.19
C VAL A 346 8.07 7.00 12.61
N MET A 347 8.44 8.10 13.27
CA MET A 347 7.51 9.18 13.59
C MET A 347 7.15 10.02 12.36
N GLY A 348 5.87 10.42 12.29
CA GLY A 348 5.19 11.08 11.18
C GLY A 348 5.91 12.29 10.59
N SER A 349 6.88 12.05 9.71
CA SER A 349 7.61 13.08 8.97
C SER A 349 7.76 12.64 7.54
N SER A 350 7.67 13.58 6.59
CA SER A 350 7.89 13.25 5.18
C SER A 350 9.31 12.71 4.96
N PHE A 351 10.31 13.24 5.65
CA PHE A 351 11.68 12.72 5.63
C PHE A 351 11.73 11.24 6.02
N GLY A 352 11.21 10.89 7.20
CA GLY A 352 11.19 9.53 7.68
C GLY A 352 10.33 8.62 6.80
N MET A 353 9.18 9.11 6.31
CA MET A 353 8.30 8.35 5.42
C MET A 353 9.03 7.87 4.16
N TRP A 354 9.71 8.77 3.46
CA TRP A 354 10.39 8.40 2.21
C TRP A 354 11.57 7.47 2.46
N ALA A 355 12.32 7.68 3.53
CA ALA A 355 13.38 6.75 3.92
C ALA A 355 12.81 5.37 4.30
N ALA A 356 11.67 5.33 4.99
CA ALA A 356 11.00 4.10 5.39
C ALA A 356 10.38 3.33 4.21
N LEU A 357 9.79 4.04 3.23
CA LEU A 357 9.32 3.45 1.98
C LEU A 357 10.48 2.82 1.19
N ALA A 358 11.65 3.45 1.21
CA ALA A 358 12.87 2.94 0.59
C ALA A 358 13.54 1.77 1.34
N ASN A 359 13.07 1.43 2.56
CA ASN A 359 13.60 0.30 3.32
C ASN A 359 13.22 -1.03 2.66
N VAL A 360 14.23 -1.87 2.39
CA VAL A 360 14.12 -3.16 1.68
C VAL A 360 14.25 -4.38 2.59
N HIS A 361 14.28 -4.20 3.91
CA HIS A 361 14.64 -5.25 4.87
C HIS A 361 13.54 -5.50 5.90
N GLY A 362 13.70 -5.02 7.14
CA GLY A 362 12.83 -5.39 8.25
C GLY A 362 11.42 -4.79 8.17
N PRO A 363 10.55 -5.13 9.12
CA PRO A 363 9.19 -4.59 9.16
C PRO A 363 9.26 -3.10 9.49
N VAL A 364 8.48 -2.30 8.74
CA VAL A 364 8.40 -0.85 8.91
C VAL A 364 7.07 -0.47 9.55
N TYR A 365 7.12 0.20 10.69
CA TYR A 365 5.96 0.73 11.41
C TYR A 365 5.96 2.25 11.36
N MET A 366 4.92 2.81 10.75
CA MET A 366 4.78 4.25 10.59
C MET A 366 3.44 4.72 11.15
N SER A 367 3.44 5.84 11.86
CA SER A 367 2.21 6.46 12.37
C SER A 367 1.21 6.71 11.24
N SER A 368 -0.03 6.22 11.42
CA SER A 368 -1.11 6.33 10.43
C SER A 368 -1.64 7.75 10.23
N ASN A 369 -1.53 8.60 11.24
CA ASN A 369 -2.04 9.98 11.23
C ASN A 369 -1.19 10.97 10.41
N PHE A 370 -0.24 10.48 9.63
CA PHE A 370 0.55 11.32 8.75
C PHE A 370 -0.36 12.02 7.72
N GLY A 371 -0.38 13.36 7.70
CA GLY A 371 -1.16 14.11 6.70
C GLY A 371 -2.69 14.05 6.86
N GLY A 372 -3.22 13.71 8.04
CA GLY A 372 -4.61 14.03 8.42
C GLY A 372 -5.70 12.99 8.10
N GLY A 373 -5.36 11.71 7.97
CA GLY A 373 -6.35 10.63 7.81
C GLY A 373 -5.69 9.26 7.66
N GLN A 374 -6.51 8.19 7.70
CA GLN A 374 -6.03 6.82 7.50
C GLN A 374 -5.42 6.69 6.10
N LYS A 375 -4.20 6.17 6.05
CA LYS A 375 -3.49 5.96 4.78
C LYS A 375 -3.90 4.64 4.14
N PRO A 376 -3.96 4.57 2.79
CA PRO A 376 -4.18 3.31 2.10
C PRO A 376 -2.99 2.37 2.36
N PRO A 377 -3.20 1.05 2.32
CA PRO A 377 -2.12 0.07 2.41
C PRO A 377 -1.00 0.39 1.43
N VAL A 378 0.24 0.12 1.83
CA VAL A 378 1.39 0.19 0.93
C VAL A 378 1.56 -1.18 0.28
N GLU A 379 1.52 -1.20 -1.04
CA GLU A 379 1.54 -2.43 -1.83
C GLU A 379 2.94 -2.73 -2.37
N GLY A 380 3.26 -4.03 -2.44
CA GLY A 380 4.51 -4.54 -3.00
C GLY A 380 5.77 -4.11 -2.25
N GLY A 381 6.89 -4.17 -2.97
CA GLY A 381 8.22 -3.92 -2.45
C GLY A 381 8.87 -5.14 -1.76
N LYS A 382 10.15 -4.98 -1.45
CA LYS A 382 11.00 -5.92 -0.73
C LYS A 382 10.85 -5.72 0.78
N GLY A 383 11.26 -6.74 1.55
CA GLY A 383 11.30 -6.71 3.00
C GLY A 383 10.07 -7.33 3.68
N ALA A 384 9.98 -7.19 5.01
CA ALA A 384 8.95 -7.82 5.84
C ALA A 384 7.62 -7.03 5.91
N GLY A 385 7.47 -5.96 5.13
CA GLY A 385 6.24 -5.19 5.01
C GLY A 385 6.37 -3.73 5.41
N PHE A 386 5.26 -2.99 5.24
CA PHE A 386 5.09 -1.61 5.69
C PHE A 386 3.70 -1.50 6.30
N PHE A 387 3.64 -1.02 7.54
CA PHE A 387 2.44 -1.02 8.35
C PHE A 387 2.16 0.40 8.80
N TRP A 388 0.96 0.88 8.45
CA TRP A 388 0.37 2.04 9.12
C TRP A 388 -0.11 1.57 10.49
N ASP A 389 0.36 2.24 11.53
CA ASP A 389 0.08 1.87 12.91
C ASP A 389 -0.77 2.96 13.57
N ASP A 390 -1.94 2.52 14.05
CA ASP A 390 -2.97 3.31 14.73
C ASP A 390 -2.77 3.38 16.25
N GLY A 391 -1.56 3.05 16.72
CA GLY A 391 -1.16 3.27 18.11
C GLY A 391 -1.51 4.68 18.61
N LYS A 392 -1.64 4.82 19.93
CA LYS A 392 -2.00 6.12 20.50
C LYS A 392 -0.89 7.14 20.23
N MET A 393 -1.29 8.30 19.74
CA MET A 393 -0.41 9.36 19.31
C MET A 393 -0.83 10.71 19.92
N LEU A 394 0.12 11.44 20.52
CA LEU A 394 -0.12 12.77 21.08
C LEU A 394 0.23 13.83 20.02
N PRO A 395 -0.70 14.73 19.64
CA PRO A 395 -0.45 15.76 18.63
C PRO A 395 0.69 16.72 18.99
N ASN A 396 1.50 17.14 18.01
CA ASN A 396 2.62 18.07 18.23
C ASN A 396 2.20 19.38 18.92
N GLN A 397 1.02 19.90 18.57
CA GLN A 397 0.55 21.17 19.12
C GLN A 397 0.55 21.15 20.65
N ASN A 398 0.19 20.01 21.26
CA ASN A 398 0.18 19.77 22.70
C ASN A 398 1.60 19.74 23.31
N VAL A 399 2.64 19.64 22.49
CA VAL A 399 4.06 19.55 22.89
C VAL A 399 4.89 20.70 22.31
N SER A 400 4.26 21.72 21.72
CA SER A 400 4.93 22.82 21.01
C SER A 400 5.99 23.51 21.87
N ASN A 401 7.27 23.23 21.61
CA ASN A 401 8.44 23.69 22.37
C ASN A 401 8.25 23.52 23.89
N PHE A 402 7.61 22.44 24.31
CA PHE A 402 7.26 22.16 25.71
C PHE A 402 6.48 23.27 26.43
N LYS A 403 5.80 24.16 25.68
CA LYS A 403 5.00 25.25 26.25
C LYS A 403 3.64 24.77 26.77
N GLN A 404 3.08 23.74 26.13
CA GLN A 404 1.76 23.20 26.47
C GLN A 404 1.84 21.96 27.37
N MET A 405 2.86 21.13 27.16
CA MET A 405 3.20 20.00 28.02
C MET A 405 4.71 19.96 28.21
N SER A 406 5.14 19.85 29.46
CA SER A 406 6.53 19.55 29.82
C SER A 406 6.96 18.16 29.31
N ALA A 407 8.27 17.91 29.22
CA ALA A 407 8.79 16.60 28.86
C ALA A 407 8.24 15.49 29.77
N ASN A 408 8.14 15.74 31.07
CA ASN A 408 7.59 14.78 32.04
C ASN A 408 6.09 14.49 31.82
N GLU A 409 5.29 15.49 31.42
CA GLU A 409 3.88 15.27 31.09
C GLU A 409 3.73 14.45 29.81
N VAL A 410 4.56 14.70 28.80
CA VAL A 410 4.60 13.90 27.57
C VAL A 410 4.98 12.45 27.90
N LEU A 411 6.00 12.23 28.73
CA LEU A 411 6.43 10.90 29.14
C LEU A 411 5.37 10.16 29.96
N ARG A 412 4.68 10.87 30.87
CA ARG A 412 3.56 10.29 31.62
C ARG A 412 2.45 9.85 30.67
N TRP A 413 2.11 10.69 29.69
CA TRP A 413 1.12 10.34 28.66
C TRP A 413 1.59 9.14 27.82
N ALA A 414 2.84 9.14 27.36
CA ALA A 414 3.40 8.10 26.49
C ALA A 414 3.52 6.74 27.19
N ARG A 415 3.73 6.70 28.51
CA ARG A 415 3.74 5.44 29.28
C ARG A 415 2.35 4.89 29.54
N ALA A 416 1.34 5.76 29.62
CA ALA A 416 -0.04 5.38 29.91
C ALA A 416 -0.83 4.93 28.67
N ASN A 417 -0.33 5.23 27.48
CA ASN A 417 -0.93 4.96 26.17
C ASN A 417 0.03 4.17 25.34
#